data_AF-A0A7J5E5U5-F1
#
_entry.id   AF-A0A7J5E5U5-F1
#
_cell.length_a   1.000
_cell.length_b   1.000
_cell.length_c   1.000
_cell.angle_alpha   90.00
_cell.angle_beta   90.00
_cell.angle_gamma   90.00
#
_symmetry.space_group_name_H-M   'P 1'
#
loop_
_entity.id
_entity.type
_entity.pdbx_description
1 polymer ?
#
loop_
_entity_poly.entity_id
_entity_poly.type
_entity_poly.pdbx_seq_one_letter_code
_entity_poly.pdbx_strand_id
1 'polypeptide(L)'
;MNGRREFLKRLGIISAGSLLANKIIANPYNPVRIFPNHYNSVKIKGAVKSGGKSLKGVPVTDGQVVVQTSGDGTFEIISGNQQRFVYISIPSGYLINQNETGTALFYKRIKPNQKNEMFVEFDLTKNPNEDNEHSFLLLADPQTRTADDIKFYFDSLVPDIKKTASQFAKENLFGLACGDIMWDKLEFFPEYEKSVKEFGIPCFQVLGNHDCDVLAKTDE
;
A
#
# COMPACT_ATOMS: atom_id res chain seq x y z
N MET A 1 -48.82 -25.02 18.00
CA MET A 1 -49.12 -23.70 18.63
C MET A 1 -47.80 -23.00 18.92
N ASN A 2 -47.37 -22.06 18.07
CA ASN A 2 -46.18 -21.25 18.37
C ASN A 2 -46.48 -20.36 19.58
N GLY A 3 -45.83 -20.67 20.70
CA GLY A 3 -46.19 -20.11 22.01
C GLY A 3 -45.87 -18.62 22.15
N ARG A 4 -46.63 -17.93 23.01
CA ARG A 4 -46.46 -16.53 23.44
C ARG A 4 -45.00 -16.10 23.65
N ARG A 5 -44.14 -17.01 24.11
CA ARG A 5 -42.69 -16.79 24.30
C ARG A 5 -41.94 -16.51 23.00
N GLU A 6 -42.24 -17.24 21.92
CA GLU A 6 -41.61 -16.99 20.62
C GLU A 6 -42.12 -15.69 19.98
N PHE A 7 -43.41 -15.39 20.17
CA PHE A 7 -43.96 -14.10 19.76
C PHE A 7 -43.24 -12.93 20.45
N LEU A 8 -43.07 -12.99 21.79
CA LEU A 8 -42.39 -11.93 22.54
C LEU A 8 -40.90 -11.79 22.18
N LYS A 9 -40.18 -12.89 21.93
CA LYS A 9 -38.80 -12.84 21.45
C LYS A 9 -38.69 -12.18 20.07
N ARG A 10 -39.55 -12.58 19.13
CA ARG A 10 -39.58 -12.00 17.78
C ARG A 10 -39.94 -10.51 17.83
N LEU A 11 -40.91 -10.13 18.67
CA LEU A 11 -41.25 -8.73 18.89
C LEU A 11 -40.04 -7.94 19.41
N GLY A 12 -39.35 -8.47 20.44
CA GLY A 12 -38.16 -7.83 21.00
C GLY A 12 -37.04 -7.60 19.99
N ILE A 13 -36.77 -8.58 19.12
CA ILE A 13 -35.75 -8.48 18.06
C ILE A 13 -36.15 -7.41 17.02
N ILE A 14 -37.41 -7.38 16.61
CA ILE A 14 -37.93 -6.38 15.65
C ILE A 14 -37.85 -4.96 16.24
N SER A 15 -38.21 -4.79 17.52
CA SER A 15 -38.13 -3.52 18.22
C SER A 15 -36.69 -3.01 18.32
N ALA A 16 -35.74 -3.88 18.66
CA ALA A 16 -34.32 -3.54 18.73
C ALA A 16 -33.75 -3.18 17.34
N GLY A 17 -34.12 -3.94 16.30
CA GLY A 17 -33.73 -3.64 14.92
C GLY A 17 -34.27 -2.29 14.42
N SER A 18 -35.51 -1.95 14.77
CA SER A 18 -36.13 -0.66 14.38
C SER A 18 -35.45 0.54 15.05
N LEU A 19 -35.02 0.40 16.30
CA LEU A 19 -34.25 1.44 17.01
C LEU A 19 -32.86 1.66 16.41
N LEU A 20 -32.23 0.59 15.89
CA LEU A 20 -30.94 0.68 15.20
C LEU A 20 -31.08 1.24 13.78
N ALA A 21 -32.16 0.92 13.07
CA ALA A 21 -32.43 1.41 11.72
C ALA A 21 -32.42 2.94 11.66
N ASN A 22 -33.08 3.62 12.61
CA ASN A 22 -33.07 5.08 12.68
C ASN A 22 -31.66 5.66 12.88
N LYS A 23 -30.79 4.98 13.63
CA LYS A 23 -29.38 5.41 13.82
C LYS A 23 -28.52 5.17 12.58
N ILE A 24 -28.76 4.08 11.85
CA ILE A 24 -28.06 3.77 10.59
C ILE A 24 -28.48 4.75 9.49
N ILE A 25 -29.78 5.06 9.39
CA ILE A 25 -30.31 6.03 8.41
C ILE A 25 -29.80 7.45 8.70
N ALA A 26 -29.66 7.83 9.98
CA ALA A 26 -29.19 9.16 10.36
C ALA A 26 -27.73 9.43 9.97
N ASN A 27 -26.89 8.40 9.84
CA ASN A 27 -25.53 8.53 9.32
C ASN A 27 -25.11 7.23 8.60
N PRO A 28 -25.42 7.10 7.29
CA PRO A 28 -25.12 5.88 6.53
C PRO A 28 -23.61 5.61 6.40
N TYR A 29 -22.77 6.63 6.66
CA TYR A 29 -21.31 6.54 6.64
C TYR A 29 -20.69 6.22 8.02
N ASN A 30 -21.49 6.07 9.07
CA ASN A 30 -21.02 5.66 10.40
C ASN A 30 -22.05 4.73 11.09
N PRO A 31 -22.26 3.50 10.56
CA PRO A 31 -23.21 2.57 11.13
C PRO A 31 -22.84 2.22 12.58
N VAL A 32 -23.86 1.94 13.40
CA VAL A 32 -23.69 1.57 14.81
C VAL A 32 -22.72 0.39 14.92
N ARG A 33 -21.57 0.61 15.57
CA ARG A 33 -20.52 -0.41 15.76
C ARG A 33 -20.98 -1.48 16.75
N ILE A 34 -21.25 -2.70 16.27
CA ILE A 34 -21.77 -3.83 17.06
C ILE A 34 -20.64 -4.61 17.77
N PHE A 35 -19.39 -4.48 17.31
CA PHE A 35 -18.21 -5.09 17.92
C PHE A 35 -17.20 -4.03 18.35
N PRO A 36 -16.58 -4.15 19.54
CA PRO A 36 -15.49 -3.26 19.91
C PRO A 36 -14.27 -3.63 19.08
N ASN A 37 -13.95 -2.84 18.05
CA ASN A 37 -12.60 -2.86 17.48
C ASN A 37 -11.65 -2.56 18.64
N HIS A 38 -10.86 -3.56 19.05
CA HIS A 38 -9.78 -3.35 20.02
C HIS A 38 -8.68 -2.60 19.29
N TYR A 39 -8.88 -1.29 19.15
CA TYR A 39 -7.88 -0.39 18.60
C TYR A 39 -6.75 -0.32 19.61
N ASN A 40 -5.67 -1.04 19.33
CA ASN A 40 -4.45 -1.01 20.12
C ASN A 40 -3.40 -0.27 19.32
N SER A 41 -2.54 0.46 20.02
CA SER A 41 -1.41 1.15 19.41
C SER A 41 -0.24 0.19 19.23
N VAL A 42 0.50 0.39 18.15
CA VAL A 42 1.78 -0.24 17.86
C VAL A 42 2.86 0.83 17.91
N LYS A 43 3.84 0.63 18.77
CA LYS A 43 5.01 1.51 18.89
C LYS A 43 6.09 1.07 17.90
N ILE A 44 6.32 1.87 16.87
CA ILE A 44 7.33 1.59 15.85
C ILE A 44 8.50 2.53 16.10
N LYS A 45 9.66 1.96 16.39
CA LYS A 45 10.94 2.68 16.36
C LYS A 45 11.67 2.33 15.08
N GLY A 46 12.53 3.22 14.61
CA GLY A 46 13.37 2.85 13.48
C GLY A 46 14.50 3.82 13.21
N ALA A 47 15.24 3.51 12.16
CA ALA A 47 16.31 4.35 11.65
C ALA A 47 16.29 4.38 10.12
N VAL A 48 16.67 5.51 9.54
CA VAL A 48 16.96 5.64 8.12
C VAL A 48 18.45 5.91 7.94
N LYS A 49 19.11 5.10 7.13
CA LYS A 49 20.56 5.13 6.92
C LYS A 49 20.91 5.05 5.44
N SER A 50 22.15 5.36 5.12
CA SER A 50 22.77 5.06 3.84
C SER A 50 24.26 4.84 4.01
N GLY A 51 24.75 3.66 3.63
CA GLY A 51 26.18 3.33 3.74
C GLY A 51 26.71 3.50 5.17
N GLY A 52 25.90 3.14 6.17
CA GLY A 52 26.22 3.28 7.59
C GLY A 52 26.05 4.70 8.17
N LYS A 53 25.72 5.72 7.37
CA LYS A 53 25.46 7.08 7.83
C LYS A 53 23.97 7.29 8.10
N SER A 54 23.65 7.89 9.23
CA SER A 54 22.28 8.28 9.58
C SER A 54 21.76 9.42 8.73
N LEU A 55 20.49 9.35 8.33
CA LEU A 55 19.83 10.38 7.51
C LEU A 55 18.80 11.15 8.35
N LYS A 56 19.03 12.45 8.50
CA LYS A 56 18.14 13.38 9.22
C LYS A 56 17.01 13.88 8.31
N GLY A 57 15.83 14.12 8.89
CA GLY A 57 14.73 14.82 8.25
C GLY A 57 13.96 13.99 7.22
N VAL A 58 14.19 12.68 7.14
CA VAL A 58 13.48 11.80 6.21
C VAL A 58 12.05 11.62 6.71
N PRO A 59 11.01 11.93 5.90
CA PRO A 59 9.63 11.70 6.28
C PRO A 59 9.32 10.20 6.37
N VAL A 60 8.68 9.81 7.46
CA VAL A 60 8.23 8.44 7.73
C VAL A 60 6.76 8.46 8.11
N THR A 61 5.95 7.55 7.57
CA THR A 61 4.50 7.53 7.79
C THR A 61 3.93 6.12 7.91
N ASP A 62 2.82 5.96 8.62
CA ASP A 62 2.00 4.75 8.62
C ASP A 62 0.76 4.89 7.71
N GLY A 63 0.67 5.97 6.91
CA GLY A 63 -0.49 6.31 6.09
C GLY A 63 -1.50 7.24 6.76
N GLN A 64 -1.36 7.53 8.07
CA GLN A 64 -2.19 8.50 8.79
C GLN A 64 -1.36 9.62 9.43
N VAL A 65 -0.23 9.27 10.04
CA VAL A 65 0.66 10.21 10.71
C VAL A 65 1.98 10.28 9.97
N VAL A 66 2.58 11.46 9.91
CA VAL A 66 3.92 11.68 9.36
C VAL A 66 4.84 12.19 10.47
N VAL A 67 6.00 11.56 10.62
CA VAL A 67 7.10 12.00 11.48
C VAL A 67 8.36 12.18 10.63
N GLN A 68 9.38 12.82 11.18
CA GLN A 68 10.68 12.95 10.52
C GLN A 68 11.77 12.31 11.35
N THR A 69 12.80 11.78 10.69
CA THR A 69 13.98 11.28 11.39
C THR A 69 14.74 12.41 12.10
N SER A 70 15.22 12.09 13.30
CA SER A 70 16.06 12.95 14.14
C SER A 70 17.46 13.11 13.56
N GLY A 71 18.30 13.93 14.20
CA GLY A 71 19.68 14.19 13.75
C GLY A 71 20.56 12.95 13.65
N ASP A 72 20.28 11.93 14.47
CA ASP A 72 20.93 10.62 14.45
C ASP A 72 20.23 9.60 13.53
N GLY A 73 19.29 10.06 12.70
CA GLY A 73 18.54 9.24 11.74
C GLY A 73 17.45 8.36 12.34
N THR A 74 17.20 8.46 13.65
CA THR A 74 16.16 7.67 14.32
C THR A 74 14.79 8.30 14.23
N PHE A 75 13.73 7.50 14.32
CA PHE A 75 12.36 7.97 14.41
C PHE A 75 11.53 7.07 15.34
N GLU A 76 10.41 7.63 15.81
CA GLU A 76 9.39 6.90 16.56
C GLU A 76 8.01 7.33 16.04
N ILE A 77 7.13 6.35 15.78
CA ILE A 77 5.73 6.55 15.40
C ILE A 77 4.84 5.64 16.26
N ILE A 78 3.72 6.19 16.74
CA ILE A 78 2.68 5.43 17.42
C ILE A 78 1.58 5.16 16.38
N SER A 79 1.62 3.98 15.79
CA SER A 79 0.72 3.54 14.72
C SER A 79 -0.53 2.89 15.30
N GLY A 80 -1.63 2.92 14.56
CA GLY A 80 -2.78 2.04 14.84
C GLY A 80 -2.46 0.58 14.47
N ASN A 81 -3.04 -0.39 15.17
CA ASN A 81 -2.92 -1.81 14.84
C ASN A 81 -3.60 -2.23 13.52
N GLN A 82 -4.36 -1.33 12.89
CA GLN A 82 -4.95 -1.53 11.57
C GLN A 82 -4.01 -1.15 10.42
N GLN A 83 -2.91 -0.42 10.70
CA GLN A 83 -1.96 -0.09 9.66
C GLN A 83 -1.08 -1.30 9.34
N ARG A 84 -0.96 -1.60 8.05
CA ARG A 84 -0.25 -2.79 7.57
C ARG A 84 1.23 -2.53 7.34
N PHE A 85 1.60 -1.27 7.07
CA PHE A 85 2.95 -0.90 6.68
C PHE A 85 3.37 0.45 7.24
N VAL A 86 4.68 0.62 7.39
CA VAL A 86 5.35 1.91 7.59
C VAL A 86 6.14 2.23 6.34
N TYR A 87 6.10 3.47 5.89
CA TYR A 87 6.62 3.97 4.63
C TYR A 87 7.62 5.11 4.86
N ILE A 88 8.51 5.32 3.91
CA ILE A 88 9.34 6.52 3.83
C ILE A 88 9.02 7.30 2.55
N SER A 89 9.13 8.62 2.62
CA SER A 89 9.35 9.42 1.42
C SER A 89 10.84 9.39 1.11
N ILE A 90 11.21 8.85 -0.04
CA ILE A 90 12.62 8.73 -0.44
C ILE A 90 13.18 10.16 -0.59
N PRO A 91 14.22 10.53 0.20
CA PRO A 91 14.80 11.87 0.14
C PRO A 91 15.59 12.06 -1.16
N SER A 92 15.74 13.33 -1.58
CA SER A 92 16.60 13.71 -2.71
C SER A 92 18.03 13.19 -2.53
N GLY A 93 18.67 12.80 -3.62
CA GLY A 93 20.03 12.25 -3.68
C GLY A 93 20.10 10.76 -3.37
N TYR A 94 18.97 10.05 -3.37
CA TYR A 94 18.90 8.60 -3.10
C TYR A 94 18.09 7.87 -4.17
N LEU A 95 18.51 6.64 -4.48
CA LEU A 95 17.85 5.78 -5.44
C LEU A 95 16.59 5.14 -4.83
N ILE A 96 15.64 4.80 -5.70
CA ILE A 96 14.48 3.99 -5.34
C ILE A 96 14.91 2.52 -5.29
N ASN A 97 14.97 1.94 -4.09
CA ASN A 97 15.20 0.51 -3.92
C ASN A 97 14.03 -0.28 -4.54
N GLN A 98 14.30 -1.53 -4.93
CA GLN A 98 13.30 -2.41 -5.54
C GLN A 98 13.06 -3.66 -4.69
N ASN A 99 11.82 -4.17 -4.73
CA ASN A 99 11.51 -5.53 -4.31
C ASN A 99 12.10 -6.55 -5.30
N GLU A 100 12.08 -7.83 -4.94
CA GLU A 100 12.46 -8.92 -5.87
C GLU A 100 11.60 -8.95 -7.15
N THR A 101 10.40 -8.37 -7.08
CA THR A 101 9.45 -8.20 -8.19
C THR A 101 9.73 -6.97 -9.05
N GLY A 102 10.75 -6.17 -8.73
CA GLY A 102 11.10 -4.94 -9.45
C GLY A 102 10.27 -3.71 -9.07
N THR A 103 9.19 -3.90 -8.30
CA THR A 103 8.36 -2.81 -7.77
C THR A 103 9.13 -1.97 -6.75
N ALA A 104 8.76 -0.69 -6.58
CA ALA A 104 9.44 0.21 -5.65
C ALA A 104 9.31 -0.28 -4.18
N LEU A 105 10.44 -0.37 -3.49
CA LEU A 105 10.53 -0.76 -2.08
C LEU A 105 10.83 0.47 -1.22
N PHE A 106 9.77 1.02 -0.64
CA PHE A 106 9.81 2.20 0.24
C PHE A 106 9.02 1.97 1.53
N TYR A 107 8.68 0.71 1.84
CA TYR A 107 7.85 0.33 2.98
C TYR A 107 8.37 -0.91 3.69
N LYS A 108 7.92 -1.10 4.93
CA LYS A 108 8.12 -2.32 5.72
C LYS A 108 6.80 -2.74 6.34
N ARG A 109 6.51 -4.04 6.32
CA ARG A 109 5.29 -4.59 6.95
C ARG A 109 5.37 -4.44 8.46
N ILE A 110 4.30 -3.94 9.06
CA ILE A 110 4.15 -3.82 10.50
C ILE A 110 3.93 -5.22 11.08
N LYS A 111 4.87 -5.67 11.91
CA LYS A 111 4.86 -6.98 12.58
C LYS A 111 5.33 -6.79 14.02
N PRO A 112 4.45 -6.31 14.92
CA PRO A 112 4.83 -6.06 16.30
C PRO A 112 5.14 -7.34 17.07
N ASN A 113 5.99 -7.22 18.08
CA ASN A 113 6.21 -8.24 19.08
C ASN A 113 5.03 -8.31 20.07
N GLN A 114 5.11 -9.20 21.06
CA GLN A 114 4.07 -9.38 22.09
C GLN A 114 3.78 -8.12 22.95
N LYS A 115 4.66 -7.11 22.93
CA LYS A 115 4.50 -5.84 23.64
C LYS A 115 3.92 -4.73 22.75
N ASN A 116 3.45 -5.07 21.54
CA ASN A 116 3.02 -4.11 20.52
C ASN A 116 4.15 -3.15 20.08
N GLU A 117 5.39 -3.63 20.08
CA GLU A 117 6.54 -2.83 19.65
C GLU A 117 7.22 -3.48 18.44
N MET A 118 7.80 -2.66 17.56
CA MET A 118 8.70 -3.15 16.51
C MET A 118 9.84 -2.17 16.25
N PHE A 119 10.90 -2.69 15.66
CA PHE A 119 11.99 -1.90 15.11
C PHE A 119 12.08 -2.11 13.60
N VAL A 120 12.25 -1.05 12.83
CA VAL A 120 12.50 -1.12 11.38
C VAL A 120 13.71 -0.30 10.98
N GLU A 121 14.43 -0.76 9.97
CA GLU A 121 15.51 0.00 9.35
C GLU A 121 15.24 0.15 7.85
N PHE A 122 15.44 1.36 7.36
CA PHE A 122 15.50 1.68 5.94
C PHE A 122 16.93 2.04 5.58
N ASP A 123 17.57 1.21 4.75
CA ASP A 123 18.89 1.49 4.21
C ASP A 123 18.75 1.93 2.75
N LEU A 124 19.19 3.15 2.47
CA LEU A 124 19.07 3.80 1.17
C LEU A 124 20.41 3.77 0.44
N THR A 125 20.33 3.67 -0.89
CA THR A 125 21.50 3.80 -1.74
C THR A 125 21.59 5.23 -2.25
N LYS A 126 22.75 5.88 -2.08
CA LYS A 126 22.96 7.23 -2.59
C LYS A 126 22.92 7.22 -4.13
N ASN A 127 22.24 8.18 -4.73
CA ASN A 127 22.28 8.40 -6.17
C ASN A 127 23.67 8.95 -6.54
N PRO A 128 24.43 8.28 -7.44
CA PRO A 128 25.71 8.79 -7.89
C PRO A 128 25.60 10.03 -8.78
N ASN A 129 24.41 10.30 -9.33
CA ASN A 129 24.13 11.39 -10.25
C ASN A 129 23.28 12.48 -9.57
N GLU A 130 23.21 13.67 -10.17
CA GLU A 130 22.26 14.70 -9.76
C GLU A 130 20.83 14.29 -10.10
N ASP A 131 19.89 14.57 -9.19
CA ASP A 131 18.46 14.22 -9.31
C ASP A 131 17.56 15.45 -9.43
N ASN A 132 18.08 16.55 -9.98
CA ASN A 132 17.32 17.77 -10.21
C ASN A 132 16.26 17.62 -11.34
N GLU A 133 16.42 16.62 -12.19
CA GLU A 133 15.51 16.29 -13.29
C GLU A 133 15.11 14.81 -13.20
N HIS A 134 13.81 14.56 -13.20
CA HIS A 134 13.23 13.22 -13.15
C HIS A 134 12.37 12.96 -14.38
N SER A 135 12.36 11.71 -14.82
CA SER A 135 11.43 11.22 -15.84
C SER A 135 10.61 10.09 -15.24
N PHE A 136 9.38 9.90 -15.72
CA PHE A 136 8.57 8.78 -15.27
C PHE A 136 7.76 8.14 -16.38
N LEU A 137 7.61 6.82 -16.28
CA LEU A 137 6.67 6.03 -17.06
C LEU A 137 5.33 6.03 -16.33
N LEU A 138 4.27 6.47 -17.00
CA LEU A 138 2.91 6.42 -16.48
C LEU A 138 2.15 5.25 -17.12
N LEU A 139 1.63 4.33 -16.30
CA LEU A 139 0.72 3.27 -16.69
C LEU A 139 -0.67 3.60 -16.11
N ALA A 140 -1.55 4.16 -16.93
CA ALA A 140 -2.90 4.53 -16.52
C ALA A 140 -3.89 3.47 -17.02
N ASP A 141 -4.57 2.82 -16.08
CA ASP A 141 -5.65 1.85 -16.28
C ASP A 141 -5.35 0.77 -17.34
N PRO A 142 -4.26 -0.02 -17.19
CA PRO A 142 -3.98 -1.07 -18.15
C PRO A 142 -5.06 -2.15 -18.25
N GLN A 143 -5.82 -2.36 -17.17
CA GLN A 143 -7.00 -3.23 -17.11
C GLN A 143 -6.77 -4.62 -17.71
N THR A 144 -5.68 -5.27 -17.29
CA THR A 144 -5.29 -6.60 -17.77
C THR A 144 -6.41 -7.61 -17.49
N ARG A 145 -6.96 -8.22 -18.54
CA ARG A 145 -8.16 -9.06 -18.45
C ARG A 145 -7.93 -10.49 -18.92
N THR A 146 -6.98 -10.71 -19.81
CA THR A 146 -6.79 -11.98 -20.50
C THR A 146 -5.31 -12.36 -20.63
N ALA A 147 -5.06 -13.63 -20.95
CA ALA A 147 -3.70 -14.10 -21.26
C ALA A 147 -3.12 -13.42 -22.52
N ASP A 148 -3.97 -12.99 -23.47
CA ASP A 148 -3.52 -12.25 -24.64
C ASP A 148 -3.04 -10.84 -24.27
N ASP A 149 -3.66 -10.20 -23.27
CA ASP A 149 -3.19 -8.91 -22.73
C ASP A 149 -1.81 -9.09 -22.10
N ILE A 150 -1.63 -10.15 -21.30
CA ILE A 150 -0.32 -10.51 -20.74
C ILE A 150 0.72 -10.76 -21.85
N LYS A 151 0.35 -11.49 -22.91
CA LYS A 151 1.24 -11.73 -24.05
C LYS A 151 1.61 -10.41 -24.72
N PHE A 152 0.68 -9.49 -24.91
CA PHE A 152 0.95 -8.16 -25.48
C PHE A 152 1.92 -7.36 -24.60
N TYR A 153 1.78 -7.44 -23.27
CA TYR A 153 2.70 -6.83 -22.32
C TYR A 153 4.15 -7.24 -22.59
N PHE A 154 4.41 -8.53 -22.69
CA PHE A 154 5.76 -9.05 -22.88
C PHE A 154 6.28 -8.88 -24.31
N ASP A 155 5.44 -9.12 -25.32
CA ASP A 155 5.89 -9.12 -26.71
C ASP A 155 6.00 -7.72 -27.32
N SER A 156 5.29 -6.73 -26.78
CA SER A 156 5.20 -5.39 -27.35
C SER A 156 5.50 -4.29 -26.34
N LEU A 157 4.76 -4.24 -25.23
CA LEU A 157 4.85 -3.12 -24.28
C LEU A 157 6.23 -3.05 -23.60
N VAL A 158 6.75 -4.17 -23.09
CA VAL A 158 8.05 -4.22 -22.41
C VAL A 158 9.21 -3.81 -23.33
N PRO A 159 9.34 -4.34 -24.56
CA PRO A 159 10.32 -3.85 -25.53
C PRO A 159 10.23 -2.34 -25.81
N ASP A 160 9.02 -1.82 -25.98
CA ASP A 160 8.80 -0.40 -26.27
C ASP A 160 9.14 0.50 -25.07
N ILE A 161 8.80 0.06 -23.85
CA ILE A 161 9.21 0.72 -22.61
C ILE A 161 10.73 0.75 -22.53
N LYS A 162 11.42 -0.38 -22.71
CA LYS A 162 12.89 -0.45 -22.65
C LYS A 162 13.54 0.49 -23.66
N LYS A 163 13.03 0.48 -24.90
CA LYS A 163 13.52 1.35 -25.98
C LYS A 163 13.35 2.82 -25.63
N THR A 164 12.18 3.21 -25.13
CA THR A 164 11.89 4.60 -24.74
C THR A 164 12.71 5.03 -23.52
N ALA A 165 12.77 4.17 -22.50
CA ALA A 165 13.51 4.38 -21.26
C ALA A 165 15.01 4.59 -21.49
N SER A 166 15.59 3.96 -22.53
CA SER A 166 17.01 4.11 -22.87
C SER A 166 17.43 5.54 -23.24
N GLN A 167 16.46 6.43 -23.48
CA GLN A 167 16.70 7.84 -23.79
C GLN A 167 16.87 8.71 -22.53
N PHE A 168 16.59 8.16 -21.35
CA PHE A 168 16.58 8.90 -20.08
C PHE A 168 17.66 8.40 -19.12
N ALA A 169 18.04 9.25 -18.15
CA ALA A 169 18.93 8.85 -17.07
C ALA A 169 18.25 7.80 -16.18
N LYS A 170 18.79 6.58 -16.18
CA LYS A 170 18.20 5.43 -15.50
C LYS A 170 17.99 5.65 -14.00
N GLU A 171 18.94 6.34 -13.35
CA GLU A 171 18.91 6.60 -11.92
C GLU A 171 17.77 7.54 -11.50
N ASN A 172 17.27 8.37 -12.42
CA ASN A 172 16.20 9.34 -12.19
C ASN A 172 14.89 8.97 -12.93
N LEU A 173 14.80 7.73 -13.41
CA LEU A 173 13.62 7.19 -14.09
C LEU A 173 12.86 6.24 -13.14
N PHE A 174 11.57 6.48 -12.96
CA PHE A 174 10.68 5.60 -12.20
C PHE A 174 9.35 5.36 -12.92
N GLY A 175 8.63 4.31 -12.54
CA GLY A 175 7.29 4.00 -13.04
C GLY A 175 6.21 4.35 -12.04
N LEU A 176 5.01 4.66 -12.54
CA LEU A 176 3.80 4.83 -11.75
C LEU A 176 2.64 4.12 -12.46
N ALA A 177 2.10 3.08 -11.84
CA ALA A 177 0.81 2.50 -12.21
C ALA A 177 -0.30 3.15 -11.38
N CYS A 178 -1.26 3.77 -12.06
CA CYS A 178 -2.27 4.65 -11.44
C CYS A 178 -3.56 3.94 -10.99
N GLY A 179 -3.54 2.62 -10.90
CA GLY A 179 -4.72 1.81 -10.57
C GLY A 179 -5.36 1.21 -11.79
N ASP A 180 -6.33 0.35 -11.52
CA ASP A 180 -6.99 -0.53 -12.50
C ASP A 180 -5.95 -1.24 -13.37
N ILE A 181 -4.93 -1.77 -12.70
CA ILE A 181 -3.86 -2.58 -13.30
C ILE A 181 -4.47 -3.87 -13.86
N MET A 182 -5.42 -4.43 -13.12
CA MET A 182 -6.20 -5.60 -13.46
C MET A 182 -7.65 -5.22 -13.80
N TRP A 183 -8.35 -6.12 -14.48
CA TRP A 183 -9.80 -6.07 -14.69
C TRP A 183 -10.48 -7.15 -13.83
N ASP A 184 -10.46 -7.00 -12.50
CA ASP A 184 -10.92 -8.02 -11.52
C ASP A 184 -10.18 -9.37 -11.65
N LYS A 185 -9.09 -9.41 -12.40
CA LYS A 185 -8.27 -10.60 -12.68
C LYS A 185 -7.01 -10.61 -11.83
N LEU A 186 -7.21 -10.64 -10.51
CA LEU A 186 -6.12 -10.57 -9.53
C LEU A 186 -5.11 -11.71 -9.71
N GLU A 187 -5.51 -12.84 -10.31
CA GLU A 187 -4.61 -13.94 -10.66
C GLU A 187 -3.48 -13.55 -11.62
N PHE A 188 -3.60 -12.44 -12.35
CA PHE A 188 -2.58 -11.94 -13.28
C PHE A 188 -1.59 -10.93 -12.66
N PHE A 189 -1.77 -10.50 -11.42
CA PHE A 189 -0.80 -9.63 -10.74
C PHE A 189 0.64 -10.16 -10.76
N PRO A 190 0.91 -11.45 -10.52
CA PRO A 190 2.26 -12.00 -10.63
C PRO A 190 2.87 -11.86 -12.03
N GLU A 191 2.07 -11.94 -13.09
CA GLU A 191 2.56 -11.74 -14.47
C GLU A 191 2.85 -10.27 -14.76
N TYR A 192 2.00 -9.36 -14.27
CA TYR A 192 2.29 -7.93 -14.30
C TYR A 192 3.59 -7.60 -13.55
N GLU A 193 3.81 -8.14 -12.35
CA GLU A 193 5.05 -7.95 -11.60
C GLU A 193 6.29 -8.48 -12.34
N LYS A 194 6.17 -9.61 -13.04
CA LYS A 194 7.25 -10.09 -13.93
C LYS A 194 7.54 -9.08 -15.04
N SER A 195 6.52 -8.44 -15.63
CA SER A 195 6.73 -7.39 -16.64
C SER A 195 7.46 -6.18 -16.06
N VAL A 196 7.13 -5.77 -14.81
CA VAL A 196 7.80 -4.69 -14.08
C VAL A 196 9.27 -5.01 -13.87
N LYS A 197 9.56 -6.22 -13.39
CA LYS A 197 10.92 -6.72 -13.26
C LYS A 197 11.66 -6.70 -14.59
N GLU A 198 10.99 -7.06 -15.67
CA GLU A 198 11.61 -7.19 -16.98
C GLU A 198 11.98 -5.84 -17.59
N PHE A 199 11.11 -4.82 -17.54
CA PHE A 199 11.47 -3.49 -18.04
C PHE A 199 12.50 -2.77 -17.14
N GLY A 200 12.65 -3.20 -15.88
CA GLY A 200 13.79 -2.85 -15.04
C GLY A 200 13.80 -1.41 -14.50
N ILE A 201 12.62 -0.81 -14.37
CA ILE A 201 12.40 0.54 -13.82
C ILE A 201 11.67 0.37 -12.47
N PRO A 202 12.12 0.99 -11.36
CA PRO A 202 11.40 0.94 -10.10
C PRO A 202 9.99 1.51 -10.26
N CYS A 203 8.95 0.70 -10.02
CA CYS A 203 7.56 1.09 -10.29
C CYS A 203 6.74 1.21 -9.00
N PHE A 204 6.15 2.38 -8.77
CA PHE A 204 5.12 2.61 -7.75
C PHE A 204 3.76 2.19 -8.29
N GLN A 205 2.89 1.73 -7.40
CA GLN A 205 1.57 1.22 -7.77
C GLN A 205 0.53 1.81 -6.82
N VAL A 206 -0.55 2.30 -7.42
CA VAL A 206 -1.79 2.66 -6.74
C VAL A 206 -2.81 1.56 -7.06
N LEU A 207 -3.63 1.20 -6.09
CA LEU A 207 -4.73 0.25 -6.32
C LEU A 207 -5.93 1.01 -6.88
N GLY A 208 -6.49 0.50 -7.99
CA GLY A 208 -7.81 0.89 -8.48
C GLY A 208 -8.92 0.02 -7.89
N ASN A 209 -10.16 0.27 -8.32
CA ASN A 209 -11.31 -0.48 -7.84
C ASN A 209 -11.35 -1.91 -8.38
N HIS A 210 -10.72 -2.17 -9.52
CA HIS A 210 -10.61 -3.51 -10.12
C HIS A 210 -9.39 -4.30 -9.62
N ASP A 211 -8.55 -3.69 -8.77
CA ASP A 211 -7.34 -4.28 -8.20
C ASP A 211 -7.56 -4.89 -6.81
N CYS A 212 -8.80 -4.92 -6.35
CA CYS A 212 -9.17 -5.39 -5.01
C CYS A 212 -10.15 -6.56 -5.08
N ASP A 213 -10.02 -7.51 -4.15
CA ASP A 213 -11.08 -8.52 -3.93
C ASP A 213 -12.25 -7.87 -3.18
N VAL A 214 -13.25 -7.41 -3.93
CA VAL A 214 -14.44 -6.76 -3.38
C VAL A 214 -15.37 -7.71 -2.61
N LEU A 215 -15.14 -9.03 -2.70
CA LEU A 215 -15.89 -10.03 -1.95
C LEU A 215 -15.20 -10.42 -0.63
N ALA A 216 -13.95 -9.99 -0.44
CA ALA A 216 -13.21 -10.23 0.78
C ALA A 216 -13.92 -9.59 1.98
N LYS A 217 -14.03 -10.35 3.07
CA LYS A 217 -14.67 -9.87 4.32
C LYS A 217 -13.72 -9.01 5.16
N THR A 218 -12.43 -9.13 4.91
CA THR A 218 -11.32 -8.47 5.62
C THR A 218 -10.22 -8.18 4.61
N ASP A 219 -9.35 -7.22 4.92
CA ASP A 219 -8.13 -6.89 4.14
C ASP A 219 -6.92 -7.78 4.49
N GLU A 220 -7.14 -8.78 5.35
CA GLU A 220 -6.16 -9.79 5.79
C GLU A 220 -5.86 -10.87 4.75
#